data_AF-A0A412PZ18-F1
#
_entry.id   AF-A0A412PZ18-F1
#
_cell.length_a   1.000
_cell.length_b   1.000
_cell.length_c   1.000
_cell.angle_alpha   90.00
_cell.angle_beta   90.00
_cell.angle_gamma   90.00
#
_symmetry.space_group_name_H-M   'P 1'
#
loop_
_entity.id
_entity.type
_entity.pdbx_description
1 polymer ?
#
loop_
_entity_poly.entity_id
_entity_poly.type
_entity_poly.pdbx_seq_one_letter_code
_entity_poly.pdbx_strand_id
1 'polypeptide(L)'
;MLKKVKEILDKRSKINDEDDYRIEKCRDELIDALSQDELLTIDILNQLNEKEILYTSEVFEEIAYNLQSVNYINCLKYIEKKYPSLDIKDAIEVATEFI
;
A
#
# COMPACT_ATOMS: atom_id res chain seq x y z
N MET A 1 -3.11 13.03 7.15
CA MET A 1 -2.35 12.00 6.42
C MET A 1 -3.15 11.38 5.28
N LEU A 2 -4.37 10.88 5.50
CA LEU A 2 -5.24 10.33 4.43
C LEU A 2 -5.33 11.22 3.17
N LYS A 3 -5.55 12.53 3.33
CA LYS A 3 -5.59 13.47 2.19
C LYS A 3 -4.32 13.43 1.34
N LYS A 4 -3.14 13.41 1.98
CA LYS A 4 -1.83 13.33 1.29
C LYS A 4 -1.72 12.02 0.51
N VAL A 5 -2.10 10.90 1.11
CA VAL A 5 -2.09 9.59 0.44
C VAL A 5 -3.01 9.60 -0.78
N LYS A 6 -4.24 10.12 -0.65
CA LYS A 6 -5.15 10.23 -1.80
C LYS A 6 -4.63 11.15 -2.91
N GLU A 7 -3.92 12.23 -2.56
CA GLU A 7 -3.26 13.09 -3.56
C GLU A 7 -2.14 12.36 -4.32
N ILE A 8 -1.36 11.51 -3.63
CA ILE A 8 -0.32 10.69 -4.28
C ILE A 8 -0.97 9.66 -5.21
N LEU A 9 -2.03 8.99 -4.76
CA LEU A 9 -2.75 7.99 -5.56
C LEU A 9 -3.44 8.61 -6.78
N ASP A 10 -4.01 9.81 -6.64
CA ASP A 10 -4.57 10.55 -7.76
C ASP A 10 -3.49 10.90 -8.81
N LYS A 11 -2.28 11.31 -8.38
CA LYS A 11 -1.13 11.49 -9.29
C LYS A 11 -0.77 10.18 -9.99
N ARG A 12 -0.56 9.09 -9.22
CA ARG A 12 -0.19 7.76 -9.77
C ARG A 12 -1.18 7.28 -10.81
N SER A 13 -2.47 7.50 -10.59
CA SER A 13 -3.54 7.08 -11.51
C SER A 13 -3.56 7.79 -12.87
N LYS A 14 -2.80 8.88 -13.02
CA LYS A 14 -2.70 9.71 -14.24
C LYS A 14 -1.36 9.54 -14.96
N ILE A 15 -0.42 8.82 -14.36
CA ILE A 15 0.89 8.56 -14.96
C ILE A 15 0.77 7.41 -15.95
N ASN A 16 1.47 7.53 -17.08
CA ASN A 16 1.57 6.46 -18.06
C ASN A 16 2.42 5.32 -17.47
N ASP A 17 2.02 4.07 -17.65
CA ASP A 17 2.71 2.91 -17.08
C ASP A 17 4.13 2.68 -17.63
N GLU A 18 4.51 3.36 -18.72
CA GLU A 18 5.89 3.40 -19.26
C GLU A 18 6.78 4.49 -18.63
N ASP A 19 6.23 5.37 -17.78
CA ASP A 19 6.95 6.45 -17.11
C ASP A 19 7.46 6.00 -15.72
N ASP A 20 8.36 5.02 -15.73
CA ASP A 20 8.96 4.39 -14.54
C ASP A 20 9.42 5.43 -13.52
N TYR A 21 10.08 6.49 -13.97
CA TYR A 21 10.63 7.53 -13.09
C TYR A 21 9.56 8.20 -12.22
N ARG A 22 8.39 8.50 -12.79
CA ARG A 22 7.31 9.15 -12.02
C ARG A 22 6.52 8.16 -11.19
N ILE A 23 6.44 6.90 -11.63
CA ILE A 23 5.86 5.81 -10.84
C ILE A 23 6.69 5.61 -9.57
N GLU A 24 8.00 5.45 -9.70
CA GLU A 24 8.91 5.27 -8.56
C GLU A 24 8.83 6.44 -7.58
N LYS A 25 8.71 7.69 -8.06
CA LYS A 25 8.46 8.83 -7.16
C LYS A 25 7.16 8.72 -6.37
N CYS A 26 6.10 8.21 -6.98
CA CYS A 26 4.84 8.01 -6.26
C CYS A 26 4.98 6.86 -5.25
N ARG A 27 5.70 5.79 -5.61
CA ARG A 27 6.01 4.67 -4.69
C ARG A 27 6.79 5.16 -3.48
N ASP A 28 7.86 5.93 -3.68
CA ASP A 28 8.64 6.55 -2.60
C ASP A 28 7.76 7.42 -1.69
N GLU A 29 6.93 8.29 -2.27
CA GLU A 29 6.01 9.16 -1.51
C GLU A 29 4.98 8.34 -0.68
N LEU A 30 4.52 7.19 -1.19
CA LEU A 30 3.63 6.28 -0.48
C LEU A 30 4.33 5.54 0.66
N ILE A 31 5.51 4.99 0.41
CA ILE A 31 6.32 4.28 1.42
C ILE A 31 6.60 5.22 2.59
N ASP A 32 7.08 6.43 2.31
CA ASP A 32 7.34 7.44 3.33
C ASP A 32 6.10 7.80 4.14
N ALA A 33 4.93 7.86 3.50
CA ALA A 33 3.68 8.24 4.15
C ALA A 33 3.05 7.12 5.00
N LEU A 34 3.26 5.86 4.60
CA LEU A 34 2.58 4.69 5.17
C LEU A 34 3.50 3.80 6.03
N SER A 35 4.79 4.13 6.16
CA SER A 35 5.73 3.34 6.97
C SER A 35 6.03 3.92 8.36
N GLN A 36 5.42 5.05 8.74
CA GLN A 36 5.80 5.80 9.95
C GLN A 36 5.03 5.37 11.21
N ASP A 37 3.77 4.97 11.06
CA ASP A 37 2.89 4.61 12.18
C ASP A 37 1.91 3.53 11.73
N GLU A 38 1.99 2.37 12.38
CA GLU A 38 1.18 1.19 12.05
C GLU A 38 -0.33 1.48 12.10
N LEU A 39 -0.80 2.06 13.20
CA LEU A 39 -2.24 2.24 13.43
C LEU A 39 -2.83 3.24 12.45
N LEU A 40 -2.09 4.31 12.17
CA LEU A 40 -2.46 5.30 11.17
C LEU A 40 -2.48 4.71 9.76
N THR A 41 -1.50 3.86 9.43
CA THR A 41 -1.46 3.18 8.12
C THR A 41 -2.65 2.26 7.95
N ILE A 42 -2.98 1.44 8.95
CA ILE A 42 -4.15 0.55 8.92
C ILE A 42 -5.44 1.37 8.78
N ASP A 43 -5.59 2.47 9.53
CA ASP A 43 -6.75 3.36 9.42
C ASP A 43 -6.90 3.94 8.00
N ILE A 44 -5.79 4.38 7.39
CA ILE A 44 -5.78 4.89 6.02
C ILE A 44 -6.19 3.80 5.03
N LEU A 45 -5.56 2.63 5.07
CA LEU A 45 -5.83 1.53 4.13
C LEU A 45 -7.31 1.09 4.17
N ASN A 46 -7.92 1.06 5.35
CA ASN A 46 -9.34 0.72 5.50
C ASN A 46 -10.30 1.73 4.84
N GLN A 47 -9.85 2.97 4.61
CA GLN A 47 -10.61 4.04 3.98
C GLN A 47 -10.38 4.16 2.46
N LEU A 48 -9.45 3.38 1.91
CA LEU A 48 -9.19 3.36 0.47
C LEU A 48 -10.21 2.48 -0.27
N ASN A 49 -10.57 2.90 -1.47
CA ASN A 49 -11.37 2.08 -2.39
C ASN A 49 -10.47 1.09 -3.17
N GLU A 50 -11.09 0.16 -3.91
CA GLU A 50 -10.36 -0.90 -4.64
C GLU A 50 -9.28 -0.35 -5.58
N LYS A 51 -9.57 0.71 -6.36
CA LYS A 51 -8.60 1.32 -7.27
C LYS A 51 -7.46 2.01 -6.53
N GLU A 52 -7.75 2.64 -5.39
CA GLU A 52 -6.73 3.22 -4.52
C GLU A 52 -5.83 2.14 -3.91
N ILE A 53 -6.41 1.01 -3.50
CA ILE A 53 -5.64 -0.15 -3.01
C ILE A 53 -4.78 -0.74 -4.12
N LEU A 54 -5.26 -0.88 -5.35
CA LEU A 54 -4.49 -1.39 -6.49
C LEU A 54 -3.14 -0.66 -6.65
N TYR A 55 -3.14 0.68 -6.58
CA TYR A 55 -1.89 1.43 -6.67
C TYR A 55 -1.08 1.37 -5.37
N THR A 56 -1.74 1.29 -4.21
CA THR A 56 -1.03 1.18 -2.93
C THR A 56 -0.35 -0.19 -2.78
N SER A 57 -0.90 -1.25 -3.40
CA SER A 57 -0.31 -2.60 -3.34
C SER A 57 1.04 -2.71 -4.02
N GLU A 58 1.40 -1.75 -4.89
CA GLU A 58 2.73 -1.64 -5.51
C GLU A 58 3.87 -1.44 -4.49
N VAL A 59 3.53 -1.12 -3.22
CA VAL A 59 4.51 -0.86 -2.16
C VAL A 59 4.19 -1.58 -0.84
N PHE A 60 3.33 -2.60 -0.86
CA PHE A 60 2.92 -3.29 0.36
C PHE A 60 4.06 -4.01 1.07
N GLU A 61 5.02 -4.55 0.31
CA GLU A 61 6.17 -5.28 0.85
C GLU A 61 7.15 -4.33 1.55
N GLU A 62 7.42 -3.16 0.98
CA GLU A 62 8.28 -2.14 1.60
C GLU A 62 7.65 -1.59 2.89
N ILE A 63 6.34 -1.36 2.88
CA ILE A 63 5.61 -0.96 4.09
C ILE A 63 5.67 -2.09 5.13
N ALA A 64 5.51 -3.36 4.71
CA ALA A 64 5.64 -4.51 5.60
C ALA A 64 7.04 -4.61 6.22
N TYR A 65 8.09 -4.44 5.40
CA TYR A 65 9.48 -4.46 5.84
C TYR A 65 9.77 -3.37 6.87
N ASN A 66 9.23 -2.16 6.67
CA ASN A 66 9.45 -1.05 7.58
C ASN A 66 8.65 -1.16 8.88
N LEU A 67 7.41 -1.65 8.82
CA LEU A 67 6.54 -1.77 10.00
C LEU A 67 6.78 -3.05 10.81
N GLN A 68 7.15 -4.16 10.15
CA GLN A 68 7.32 -5.50 10.73
C GLN A 68 6.17 -5.89 11.68
N SER A 69 4.94 -5.63 11.23
CA SER A 69 3.77 -5.67 12.09
C SER A 69 2.78 -6.78 11.73
N VAL A 70 2.45 -7.60 12.72
CA VAL A 70 1.39 -8.62 12.61
C VAL A 70 0.02 -7.97 12.33
N ASN A 71 -0.24 -6.78 12.88
CA ASN A 71 -1.51 -6.07 12.64
C ASN A 71 -1.60 -5.58 11.20
N TYR A 72 -0.48 -5.10 10.64
CA TYR A 72 -0.41 -4.74 9.23
C TYR A 72 -0.67 -5.95 8.33
N ILE A 73 -0.05 -7.10 8.60
CA ILE A 73 -0.32 -8.35 7.85
C ILE A 73 -1.80 -8.75 7.96
N ASN A 74 -2.40 -8.61 9.14
CA ASN A 74 -3.84 -8.88 9.31
C ASN A 74 -4.71 -7.89 8.52
N CYS A 75 -4.29 -6.63 8.40
CA CYS A 75 -4.94 -5.66 7.52
C CYS A 75 -4.84 -6.09 6.05
N LEU A 76 -3.66 -6.53 5.56
CA LEU A 76 -3.52 -7.05 4.20
C LEU A 76 -4.41 -8.27 3.95
N LYS A 77 -4.50 -9.21 4.90
CA LYS A 77 -5.43 -10.36 4.83
C LYS A 77 -6.90 -9.94 4.79
N TYR A 78 -7.25 -8.84 5.44
CA TYR A 78 -8.61 -8.28 5.35
C TYR A 78 -8.86 -7.66 3.97
N ILE A 79 -7.88 -6.93 3.44
CA ILE A 79 -7.93 -6.33 2.10
C ILE A 79 -8.07 -7.40 1.02
N GLU A 80 -7.30 -8.50 1.09
CA GLU A 80 -7.39 -9.62 0.14
C GLU A 80 -8.80 -10.22 0.10
N LYS A 81 -9.44 -10.40 1.26
CA LYS A 81 -10.84 -10.85 1.33
C LYS A 81 -11.83 -9.84 0.79
N LYS A 82 -11.56 -8.55 0.97
CA LYS A 82 -12.42 -7.44 0.54
C LYS A 82 -12.33 -7.20 -0.97
N TYR A 83 -11.14 -7.36 -1.54
CA TYR A 83 -10.81 -7.10 -2.95
C TYR A 83 -10.00 -8.27 -3.55
N PRO A 84 -10.61 -9.45 -3.71
CA PRO A 84 -9.91 -10.67 -4.13
C PRO A 84 -9.36 -10.60 -5.57
N SER A 85 -9.85 -9.66 -6.38
CA SER A 85 -9.39 -9.34 -7.74
C SER A 85 -7.96 -8.80 -7.80
N LEU A 86 -7.46 -8.22 -6.70
CA LEU A 86 -6.15 -7.55 -6.66
C LEU A 86 -4.98 -8.54 -6.48
N ASP A 87 -5.27 -9.79 -6.12
CA ASP A 87 -4.30 -10.89 -6.01
C ASP A 87 -3.03 -10.55 -5.18
N ILE A 88 -3.22 -9.94 -4.00
CA ILE A 88 -2.12 -9.48 -3.14
C ILE A 88 -1.53 -10.59 -2.23
N LYS A 89 -1.74 -11.87 -2.58
CA LYS A 89 -1.32 -13.00 -1.72
C LYS A 89 0.19 -13.07 -1.56
N ASP A 90 0.93 -12.87 -2.63
CA ASP A 90 2.39 -12.86 -2.62
C ASP A 90 2.91 -11.79 -1.65
N ALA A 91 2.33 -10.59 -1.67
CA ALA A 91 2.70 -9.52 -0.74
C ALA A 91 2.41 -9.89 0.73
N ILE A 92 1.35 -10.67 1.02
CA ILE A 92 1.07 -11.16 2.38
C ILE A 92 2.09 -12.22 2.81
N GLU A 93 2.48 -13.11 1.90
CA GLU A 93 3.50 -14.13 2.15
C GLU A 93 4.84 -13.48 2.45
N VAL A 94 5.31 -12.57 1.58
CA VAL A 94 6.54 -11.80 1.79
C VAL A 94 6.49 -11.00 3.10
N ALA A 95 5.37 -10.31 3.37
CA ALA A 95 5.21 -9.56 4.63
C ALA A 95 5.34 -10.44 5.87
N THR A 96 4.93 -11.71 5.78
CA THR A 96 5.03 -12.68 6.89
C THR A 96 6.47 -13.15 7.11
N GLU A 97 7.33 -13.11 6.10
CA GLU A 97 8.76 -13.45 6.22
C GLU A 97 9.59 -12.38 6.96
N PHE A 98 9.09 -11.15 7.05
CA PHE A 98 9.78 -10.05 7.74
C PHE A 98 9.59 -10.03 9.26
N ILE A 99 8.81 -10.95 9.82
CA ILE A 99 8.54 -11.08 11.27
C ILE A 99 9.16 -12.37 11.82
#